data_AF-A0A1Z1M489-F1
#
_entry.id   AF-A0A1Z1M489-F1
#
_cell.length_a   1.000
_cell.length_b   1.000
_cell.length_c   1.000
_cell.angle_alpha   90.00
_cell.angle_beta   90.00
_cell.angle_gamma   90.00
#
_symmetry.space_group_name_H-M   'P 1'
#
loop_
_entity.id
_entity.type
_entity.pdbx_description
1 polymer ?
#
loop_
_entity_poly.entity_id
_entity_poly.type
_entity_poly.pdbx_seq_one_letter_code
_entity_poly.pdbx_strand_id
1 'polypeptide(L)' 'MREIPINLKLIPIKIKKKILPSVYKKLHLVGYKKILDTYKVPIIQLTNHTRIWILEYEIK' A
#
# COMPACT_ATOMS: atom_id res chain seq x y z
N MET A 1 6.67 -11.97 10.65
CA MET A 1 5.73 -11.59 9.57
C MET A 1 6.51 -11.60 8.26
N ARG A 2 5.99 -12.22 7.18
CA ARG A 2 6.65 -12.16 5.86
C ARG A 2 6.29 -10.83 5.21
N GLU A 3 7.29 -9.98 5.05
CA GLU A 3 7.13 -8.67 4.41
C GLU A 3 7.60 -8.77 2.96
N ILE A 4 6.69 -8.62 2.01
CA ILE A 4 7.02 -8.68 0.57
C ILE A 4 7.27 -7.24 0.10
N PRO A 5 8.46 -6.92 -0.43
CA PRO A 5 8.71 -5.62 -1.02
C PRO A 5 7.85 -5.46 -2.26
N ILE A 6 7.17 -4.33 -2.38
CA ILE A 6 6.25 -4.04 -3.48
C ILE A 6 6.56 -2.67 -4.09
N ASN A 7 6.33 -2.54 -5.40
CA ASN A 7 6.46 -1.27 -6.10
C ASN A 7 5.06 -0.74 -6.45
N LEU A 8 4.88 0.56 -6.26
CA LEU A 8 3.63 1.23 -6.63
C LEU A 8 3.65 1.58 -8.12
N LYS A 9 2.59 1.18 -8.83
CA LYS A 9 2.39 1.49 -10.25
C LYS A 9 1.75 2.86 -10.43
N LEU A 10 0.71 3.13 -9.64
CA LEU A 10 -0.09 4.35 -9.70
C LEU A 10 -0.50 4.74 -8.28
N ILE A 11 -0.37 6.02 -7.94
CA ILE A 11 -0.77 6.54 -6.63
C ILE A 11 -1.66 7.76 -6.87
N PRO A 12 -2.90 7.78 -6.36
CA PRO A 12 -3.77 8.93 -6.46
C PRO A 12 -3.07 10.15 -5.85
N ILE A 13 -3.10 11.30 -6.55
CA ILE A 13 -2.38 12.52 -6.16
C ILE A 13 -2.68 12.95 -4.71
N LYS A 14 -3.92 12.74 -4.25
CA LYS A 14 -4.35 13.01 -2.87
C LYS A 14 -3.59 12.19 -1.83
N ILE A 15 -3.36 10.90 -2.12
CA ILE A 15 -2.59 10.00 -1.26
C ILE A 15 -1.11 10.32 -1.43
N LYS A 16 -0.66 10.55 -2.68
CA LYS A 16 0.72 10.89 -3.02
C LYS A 16 1.26 11.98 -2.11
N LYS A 17 0.56 13.09 -1.86
CA LYS A 17 1.03 14.13 -0.94
C LYS A 17 1.27 13.64 0.51
N LYS A 18 0.42 12.75 1.03
CA LYS A 18 0.55 12.20 2.38
C LYS A 18 1.67 11.16 2.49
N ILE A 19 1.93 10.44 1.40
CA ILE A 19 2.87 9.31 1.41
C ILE A 19 4.17 9.61 0.67
N LEU A 20 4.29 10.73 -0.05
CA LEU A 20 5.48 11.15 -0.79
C LEU A 20 6.78 11.02 0.02
N PRO A 21 6.86 11.52 1.28
CA PRO A 21 8.10 11.38 2.06
C PRO A 21 8.45 9.92 2.41
N SER A 22 7.48 9.00 2.31
CA SER A 22 7.60 7.60 2.68
C SER A 22 7.60 6.64 1.48
N VAL A 23 7.11 7.06 0.31
CA VAL A 23 7.02 6.27 -0.94
C VAL A 23 8.36 6.08 -1.62
N TYR A 24 9.27 7.05 -1.46
CA TYR A 24 10.66 6.87 -1.89
C TYR A 24 11.43 5.87 -1.02
N LYS A 25 10.80 5.36 0.05
CA LYS A 25 11.35 4.30 0.90
C LYS A 25 10.61 2.98 0.65
N LYS A 26 11.25 1.86 1.01
CA LYS A 26 10.69 0.52 0.79
C LYS A 26 9.30 0.38 1.39
N LEU A 27 8.39 -0.16 0.60
CA LEU A 27 7.01 -0.46 0.96
C LEU A 27 6.89 -1.96 1.17
N HIS A 28 6.19 -2.34 2.23
CA HIS A 28 6.03 -3.74 2.59
C HIS A 28 4.56 -4.11 2.55
N LEU A 29 4.21 -5.13 1.77
CA LEU A 29 2.90 -5.74 1.87
C LEU A 29 2.82 -6.52 3.18
N VAL A 30 1.88 -6.15 4.05
CA VAL A 30 1.72 -6.74 5.39
C VAL A 30 0.43 -7.54 5.56
N GLY A 31 -0.48 -7.47 4.59
CA GLY A 31 -1.71 -8.27 4.61
C GLY A 31 -2.75 -7.78 3.63
N TYR A 32 -3.99 -8.21 3.83
CA TYR A 32 -5.15 -7.83 3.02
C TYR A 32 -6.33 -7.47 3.91
N LYS A 33 -7.08 -6.43 3.52
CA LYS A 33 -8.34 -6.03 4.16
C LYS A 33 -9.51 -6.41 3.25
N LYS A 34 -10.49 -7.14 3.77
CA LYS A 34 -11.75 -7.39 3.07
C LYS A 34 -12.62 -6.12 3.13
N ILE A 35 -13.01 -5.57 1.99
CA ILE A 35 -13.93 -4.41 1.92
C ILE A 35 -15.34 -4.87 1.55
N LEU A 36 -15.44 -5.84 0.65
CA LEU A 36 -16.70 -6.46 0.22
C LEU A 36 -16.54 -7.98 0.23
N ASP A 37 -17.64 -8.71 0.10
CA ASP A 37 -17.61 -10.17 0.13
C ASP A 37 -16.65 -10.79 -0.90
N THR A 38 -16.56 -10.16 -2.06
CA THR A 38 -15.72 -10.57 -3.18
C THR A 38 -14.44 -9.75 -3.32
N TYR A 39 -14.28 -8.67 -2.55
CA TYR A 39 -13.20 -7.70 -2.78
C TYR A 39 -12.30 -7.54 -1.56
N LYS A 40 -11.01 -7.89 -1.75
CA LYS A 40 -9.94 -7.68 -0.78
C LYS A 40 -8.96 -6.66 -1.36
N VAL A 41 -8.44 -5.81 -0.49
CA VAL A 41 -7.40 -4.86 -0.86
C VAL A 41 -6.12 -5.16 -0.12
N PRO A 42 -4.96 -5.07 -0.77
CA PRO A 42 -3.67 -5.16 -0.10
C PRO A 42 -3.49 -4.03 0.91
N ILE A 43 -2.88 -4.37 2.04
CA ILE A 43 -2.45 -3.43 3.09
C ILE A 43 -0.94 -3.31 2.98
N ILE A 44 -0.51 -2.09 2.69
CA ILE A 44 0.90 -1.72 2.59
C ILE A 44 1.30 -0.98 3.86
N GLN A 45 2.45 -1.35 4.42
CA GLN A 45 3.07 -0.67 5.54
C GLN A 45 4.20 0.21 5.02
N LEU A 46 4.10 1.49 5.36
CA LEU A 46 5.14 2.49 5.13
C LEU A 46 6.22 2.39 6.21
N THR A 47 7.38 2.98 5.91
CA THR A 47 8.52 3.05 6.84
C THR A 47 8.24 3.78 8.16
N ASN A 48 7.21 4.62 8.21
CA ASN A 48 6.74 5.29 9.43
C ASN A 48 5.69 4.47 10.20
N HIS A 49 5.61 3.16 9.95
CA HIS A 49 4.59 2.25 10.51
C HIS A 49 3.14 2.59 10.14
N THR A 50 2.92 3.59 9.28
CA THR A 50 1.59 3.90 8.77
C THR A 50 1.15 2.80 7.82
N ARG A 51 -0.06 2.28 8.05
CA ARG A 51 -0.66 1.25 7.21
C ARG A 51 -1.69 1.88 6.30
N ILE A 52 -1.62 1.55 5.02
CA ILE A 52 -2.53 2.06 4.00
C ILE A 52 -3.05 0.88 3.22
N TRP A 53 -4.36 0.80 3.10
CA TRP A 53 -5.01 -0.01 2.09
C TRP A 53 -4.93 0.65 0.71
N ILE A 54 -4.61 -0.15 -0.30
CA ILE A 54 -4.45 0.33 -1.67
C ILE A 54 -5.11 -0.66 -2.63
N LEU A 55 -5.55 -0.20 -3.79
CA LEU A 55 -6.22 -1.07 -4.75
C LEU A 55 -5.20 -1.90 -5.53
N GLU A 56 -5.56 -3.12 -5.95
CA GLU A 56 -4.60 -4.02 -6.61
C GLU A 56 -4.04 -3.44 -7.91
N TYR A 57 -4.83 -2.68 -8.67
CA TYR A 57 -4.39 -2.04 -9.90
C TYR A 57 -3.37 -0.89 -9.69
N GLU A 58 -3.22 -0.43 -8.44
CA GLU A 58 -2.29 0.62 -8.04
C GLU A 58 -0.89 0.06 -7.70
N ILE A 59 -0.75 -1.26 -7.55
CA ILE A 59 0.50 -1.99 -7.25
C ILE A 59 0.98 -2.75 -8.50
N LYS A 60 2.30 -2.91 -8.67
CA LYS A 60 2.91 -3.75 -9.70
C LYS A 60 3.77 -4.85 -9.08
#